data_AF-A0A965GS88-F1
#
_entry.id   AF-A0A965GS88-F1
#
_cell.length_a   1.000
_cell.length_b   1.000
_cell.length_c   1.000
_cell.angle_alpha   90.00
_cell.angle_beta   90.00
_cell.angle_gamma   90.00
#
_symmetry.space_group_name_H-M   'P 1'
#
loop_
_entity.id
_entity.type
_entity.pdbx_description
1 polymer ?
#
loop_
_entity_poly.entity_id
_entity_poly.type
_entity_poly.pdbx_seq_one_letter_code
_entity_poly.pdbx_strand_id
1 'polypeptide(L)'
;MVAALRKISFLVLTIAALTLSSCSSPTATPSTSPSPSVTPTATPTDTFDSEILLANNEIEEEFLRAALDSCELAKTQSLVLWSYEESDGQLTNSTYFRPVESSEQLLFPENQISEGSAGEDIPDLYNNYLPPLFDSCLLEQQAALADDLNAELFEHTVEQIGPYEYAWSQHQGGANLEKMYYTVTDGIISRYSKDNEWPIGTEVMFMEFSGDLENKFIAAYGN
;
A
#
# COMPACT_ATOMS: atom_id res chain seq x y z
N MET A 1 37.03 54.61 -12.91
CA MET A 1 36.55 54.55 -14.32
C MET A 1 36.26 53.09 -14.61
N VAL A 2 35.08 52.57 -14.95
CA VAL A 2 33.73 53.05 -15.33
C VAL A 2 32.79 51.87 -14.96
N ALA A 3 31.88 52.07 -14.00
CA ALA A 3 30.42 52.18 -14.15
C ALA A 3 29.64 50.85 -14.33
N ALA A 4 28.91 50.49 -13.27
CA ALA A 4 27.79 49.56 -13.29
C ALA A 4 26.58 50.20 -13.98
N LEU A 5 25.93 49.47 -14.89
CA LEU A 5 24.70 49.92 -15.55
C LEU A 5 23.51 49.07 -15.11
N ARG A 6 22.62 49.73 -14.37
CA ARG A 6 21.27 49.30 -14.01
C ARG A 6 20.41 49.12 -15.26
N LYS A 7 19.52 48.12 -15.25
CA LYS A 7 18.25 48.19 -16.01
C LYS A 7 17.12 47.67 -15.13
N ILE A 8 16.37 48.63 -14.58
CA ILE A 8 15.03 48.45 -14.03
C ILE A 8 14.10 48.80 -15.18
N SER A 9 13.30 47.84 -15.64
CA SER A 9 12.20 48.09 -16.55
C SER A 9 10.89 47.98 -15.78
N PHE A 10 10.33 49.13 -15.44
CA PHE A 10 8.91 49.28 -15.16
C PHE A 10 8.15 49.19 -16.49
N LEU A 11 7.09 48.39 -16.53
CA LEU A 11 6.01 48.60 -17.50
C LEU A 11 4.68 48.65 -16.74
N VAL A 12 4.20 49.88 -16.60
CA VAL A 12 2.82 50.25 -16.32
C VAL A 12 2.13 50.33 -17.68
N LEU A 13 0.94 49.74 -17.86
CA LEU A 13 -0.14 50.45 -18.55
C LEU A 13 -1.53 49.76 -18.41
N THR A 14 -2.42 50.52 -17.78
CA THR A 14 -3.82 50.83 -18.12
C THR A 14 -4.89 49.75 -18.31
N ILE A 15 -5.83 49.85 -17.37
CA ILE A 15 -7.27 49.59 -17.45
C ILE A 15 -7.91 50.37 -18.61
N ALA A 16 -8.75 49.70 -19.39
CA ALA A 16 -9.80 50.34 -20.21
C ALA A 16 -11.13 49.61 -19.96
N ALA A 17 -12.09 50.35 -19.41
CA ALA A 17 -13.49 49.99 -19.29
C ALA A 17 -14.28 50.47 -20.52
N LEU A 18 -15.57 50.06 -20.55
CA LEU A 18 -16.68 50.43 -21.46
C LEU A 18 -16.89 49.40 -22.60
N THR A 19 -18.08 48.87 -22.89
CA THR A 19 -19.47 49.35 -22.73
C THR A 19 -20.49 48.20 -22.65
N LEU A 20 -21.67 48.54 -22.09
CA LEU A 20 -22.95 47.83 -22.19
C LEU A 20 -23.34 47.43 -23.62
N SER A 21 -24.04 46.30 -23.80
CA SER A 21 -25.40 46.29 -24.36
C SER A 21 -26.11 44.92 -24.33
N SER A 22 -27.41 45.00 -24.08
CA SER A 22 -28.52 44.19 -24.60
C SER A 22 -28.84 42.81 -23.99
N CYS A 23 -29.92 42.81 -23.22
CA CYS A 23 -30.78 41.68 -22.90
C CYS A 23 -31.38 41.06 -24.17
N SER A 24 -31.29 39.74 -24.29
CA SER A 24 -32.26 38.91 -25.00
C SER A 24 -32.20 37.51 -24.41
N SER A 25 -33.27 37.14 -23.71
CA SER A 25 -33.46 35.83 -23.10
C SER A 25 -33.62 34.75 -24.18
N PRO A 26 -32.90 33.62 -24.12
CA PRO A 26 -33.39 32.39 -24.69
C PRO A 26 -34.15 31.60 -23.62
N THR A 27 -35.38 31.25 -23.96
CA THR A 27 -36.26 30.30 -23.27
C THR A 27 -35.50 28.99 -23.02
N ALA A 28 -35.23 28.68 -21.74
CA ALA A 28 -34.67 27.39 -21.36
C ALA A 28 -35.76 26.32 -21.41
N THR A 29 -35.56 25.34 -22.29
CA THR A 29 -36.23 24.04 -22.30
C THR A 29 -35.98 23.33 -20.95
N PRO A 30 -36.93 22.52 -20.43
CA PRO A 30 -36.68 21.76 -19.19
C PRO A 30 -35.52 20.79 -19.41
N SER A 31 -34.40 21.06 -18.74
CA SER A 31 -33.31 20.11 -18.61
C SER A 31 -33.77 19.00 -17.66
N THR A 32 -34.06 17.82 -18.21
CA THR A 32 -34.06 16.58 -17.45
C THR A 32 -32.61 16.28 -17.09
N SER A 33 -32.14 16.89 -16.01
CA SER A 33 -30.88 16.51 -15.38
C SER A 33 -31.06 15.09 -14.83
N PRO A 34 -30.31 14.09 -15.30
CA PRO A 34 -30.26 12.81 -14.61
C PRO A 34 -29.65 13.09 -13.24
N SER A 35 -30.44 12.84 -12.18
CA SER A 35 -29.95 12.83 -10.81
C SER A 35 -28.73 11.90 -10.75
N PRO A 36 -27.61 12.28 -10.09
CA PRO A 36 -26.51 11.37 -9.90
C PRO A 36 -27.08 10.10 -9.25
N SER A 37 -26.88 8.97 -9.93
CA SER A 37 -27.14 7.66 -9.35
C SER A 37 -26.27 7.58 -8.11
N VAL A 38 -26.90 7.41 -6.95
CA VAL A 38 -26.20 7.02 -5.72
C VAL A 38 -25.52 5.70 -6.03
N THR A 39 -24.22 5.75 -6.32
CA THR A 39 -23.36 4.59 -6.20
C THR A 39 -23.52 4.13 -4.76
N PRO A 40 -23.96 2.88 -4.49
CA PRO A 40 -23.98 2.40 -3.12
C PRO A 40 -22.54 2.50 -2.59
N THR A 41 -22.35 3.34 -1.58
CA THR A 41 -21.15 3.29 -0.75
C THR A 41 -21.15 1.90 -0.14
N ALA A 42 -20.29 1.03 -0.66
CA ALA A 42 -20.01 -0.24 -0.01
C ALA A 42 -19.54 0.10 1.41
N THR A 43 -20.36 -0.24 2.40
CA THR A 43 -19.91 -0.29 3.78
C THR A 43 -18.69 -1.20 3.79
N PRO A 44 -17.55 -0.81 4.38
CA PRO A 44 -16.48 -1.75 4.63
C PRO A 44 -17.04 -2.77 5.62
N THR A 45 -17.57 -3.87 5.09
CA THR A 45 -17.74 -5.08 5.88
C THR A 45 -16.33 -5.48 6.27
N ASP A 46 -16.08 -5.61 7.58
CA ASP A 46 -14.91 -6.33 8.09
C ASP A 46 -15.01 -7.78 7.57
N THR A 47 -14.55 -8.02 6.34
CA THR A 47 -14.67 -9.27 5.59
C THR A 47 -13.49 -10.18 5.88
N PHE A 48 -13.35 -10.69 7.10
CA PHE A 48 -12.33 -11.75 7.36
C PHE A 48 -12.82 -12.90 8.27
N ASP A 49 -14.09 -12.89 8.68
CA ASP A 49 -14.79 -14.09 9.20
C ASP A 49 -15.45 -14.92 8.07
N SER A 50 -15.23 -14.52 6.82
CA SER A 50 -15.76 -15.14 5.60
C SER A 50 -14.87 -16.26 5.06
N GLU A 51 -15.47 -17.16 4.29
CA GLU A 51 -14.80 -18.13 3.42
C GLU A 51 -13.67 -17.47 2.62
N ILE A 52 -12.49 -18.11 2.57
CA ILE A 52 -11.37 -17.67 1.74
C ILE A 52 -11.67 -18.07 0.30
N LEU A 53 -11.91 -17.07 -0.56
CA LEU A 53 -12.45 -17.24 -1.91
C LEU A 53 -11.44 -17.82 -2.88
N LEU A 54 -10.17 -17.46 -2.74
CA LEU A 54 -9.11 -17.90 -3.65
C LEU A 54 -8.62 -19.32 -3.36
N ALA A 55 -8.88 -19.88 -2.18
CA ALA A 55 -8.34 -21.16 -1.79
C ALA A 55 -8.96 -22.33 -2.57
N ASN A 56 -8.14 -23.08 -3.31
CA ASN A 56 -8.55 -24.28 -4.05
C ASN A 56 -8.25 -25.59 -3.30
N ASN A 57 -7.48 -25.52 -2.21
CA ASN A 57 -7.08 -26.66 -1.39
C ASN A 57 -6.69 -26.22 0.02
N GLU A 58 -6.48 -27.18 0.93
CA GLU A 58 -6.17 -26.93 2.34
C GLU A 58 -4.86 -26.14 2.55
N ILE A 59 -3.86 -26.34 1.68
CA ILE A 59 -2.56 -25.64 1.78
C ILE A 59 -2.73 -24.16 1.41
N GLU A 60 -3.50 -23.87 0.36
CA GLU A 60 -3.85 -22.51 -0.03
C GLU A 60 -4.69 -21.83 1.05
N GLU A 61 -5.68 -22.52 1.63
CA GLU A 61 -6.49 -21.98 2.71
C GLU A 61 -5.64 -21.64 3.94
N GLU A 62 -4.73 -22.54 4.35
CA GLU A 62 -3.83 -22.32 5.48
C GLU A 62 -2.93 -21.09 5.25
N PHE A 63 -2.28 -21.01 4.09
CA PHE A 63 -1.40 -19.89 3.78
C PHE A 63 -2.16 -18.56 3.65
N LEU A 64 -3.28 -18.54 2.92
CA LEU A 64 -4.09 -17.33 2.74
C LEU A 64 -4.63 -16.84 4.08
N ARG A 65 -5.05 -17.73 4.97
CA ARG A 65 -5.46 -17.35 6.32
C ARG A 65 -4.33 -16.65 7.08
N ALA A 66 -3.12 -17.19 7.04
CA ALA A 66 -1.96 -16.56 7.67
C ALA A 66 -1.61 -15.19 7.06
N ALA A 67 -1.76 -15.04 5.73
CA ALA A 67 -1.55 -13.77 5.05
C ALA A 67 -2.61 -12.73 5.46
N LEU A 68 -3.88 -13.11 5.49
CA LEU A 68 -4.99 -12.26 5.92
C LEU A 68 -4.83 -11.81 7.37
N ASP A 69 -4.52 -12.74 8.28
CA ASP A 69 -4.30 -12.45 9.70
C ASP A 69 -3.12 -11.48 9.88
N SER A 70 -2.06 -11.63 9.07
CA SER A 70 -0.92 -10.71 9.06
C SER A 70 -1.31 -9.30 8.60
N CYS A 71 -2.15 -9.20 7.56
CA CYS A 71 -2.64 -7.91 7.05
C CYS A 71 -3.57 -7.22 8.06
N GLU A 72 -4.44 -7.96 8.75
CA GLU A 72 -5.28 -7.41 9.82
C GLU A 72 -4.45 -6.95 11.03
N LEU A 73 -3.38 -7.68 11.36
CA LEU A 73 -2.47 -7.26 12.42
C LEU A 73 -1.75 -5.96 12.04
N ALA A 74 -1.34 -5.80 10.78
CA ALA A 74 -0.72 -4.56 10.29
C ALA A 74 -1.65 -3.33 10.39
N LYS A 75 -2.97 -3.52 10.39
CA LYS A 75 -3.93 -2.41 10.55
C LYS A 75 -3.98 -1.89 11.99
N THR A 76 -3.72 -2.76 12.97
CA THR A 76 -3.89 -2.45 14.40
C THR A 76 -2.57 -2.34 15.17
N GLN A 77 -1.49 -2.90 14.62
CA GLN A 77 -0.14 -2.88 15.17
C GLN A 77 0.84 -2.29 14.17
N SER A 78 1.98 -1.80 14.67
CA SER A 78 3.04 -1.34 13.77
C SER A 78 3.69 -2.55 13.12
N LEU A 79 3.72 -2.54 11.80
CA LEU A 79 4.50 -3.48 11.00
C LEU A 79 5.95 -3.01 10.92
N VAL A 80 6.89 -3.91 11.20
CA VAL A 80 8.32 -3.69 11.09
C VAL A 80 8.90 -4.70 10.12
N LEU A 81 9.66 -4.21 9.15
CA LEU A 81 10.32 -4.98 8.12
C LEU A 81 11.83 -4.84 8.26
N TRP A 82 12.54 -5.95 8.42
CA TRP A 82 14.00 -5.98 8.52
C TRP A 82 14.60 -6.70 7.33
N SER A 83 15.28 -5.95 6.46
CA SER A 83 15.88 -6.49 5.25
C SER A 83 17.35 -6.86 5.49
N TYR A 84 17.74 -8.05 5.07
CA TYR A 84 19.10 -8.60 5.19
C TYR A 84 19.77 -8.72 3.80
N GLU A 85 21.05 -8.37 3.69
CA GLU A 85 21.83 -8.52 2.45
C GLU A 85 22.55 -9.88 2.33
N GLU A 86 22.90 -10.23 1.08
CA GLU A 86 23.16 -11.58 0.56
C GLU A 86 24.36 -12.35 1.12
N SER A 87 25.27 -11.77 1.91
CA SER A 87 26.57 -12.43 2.16
C SER A 87 26.94 -12.73 3.62
N ASP A 88 26.28 -12.13 4.61
CA ASP A 88 26.67 -12.31 6.01
C ASP A 88 25.52 -12.30 7.03
N GLY A 89 24.27 -12.14 6.57
CA GLY A 89 23.11 -12.09 7.46
C GLY A 89 23.08 -10.84 8.34
N GLN A 90 23.77 -9.77 7.95
CA GLN A 90 23.66 -8.49 8.62
C GLN A 90 22.40 -7.74 8.18
N LEU A 91 21.76 -7.09 9.14
CA LEU A 91 20.65 -6.18 8.90
C LEU A 91 21.13 -5.01 8.04
N THR A 92 20.50 -4.82 6.89
CA THR A 92 20.80 -3.70 6.00
C THR A 92 19.93 -2.50 6.36
N ASN A 93 18.61 -2.70 6.40
CA ASN A 93 17.63 -1.65 6.62
C ASN A 93 16.49 -2.15 7.49
N SER A 94 15.87 -1.24 8.23
CA SER A 94 14.56 -1.43 8.85
C SER A 94 13.54 -0.49 8.20
N THR A 95 12.28 -0.92 8.12
CA THR A 95 11.17 -0.02 7.79
C THR A 95 10.03 -0.27 8.73
N TYR A 96 9.53 0.81 9.32
CA TYR A 96 8.42 0.81 10.25
C TYR A 96 7.21 1.39 9.54
N PHE A 97 6.04 0.83 9.80
CA PHE A 97 4.77 1.30 9.28
C PHE A 97 3.85 1.68 10.43
N ARG A 98 3.20 2.84 10.34
CA ARG A 98 2.18 3.27 11.30
C ARG A 98 0.91 2.44 11.10
N PRO A 99 0.25 1.94 12.17
CA PRO A 99 -1.07 1.35 12.05
C PRO A 99 -2.07 2.31 11.39
N VAL A 100 -3.18 1.78 10.87
CA VAL A 100 -4.20 2.58 10.19
C VAL A 100 -5.02 3.37 11.21
N GLU A 101 -4.93 4.70 11.13
CA GLU A 101 -5.75 5.60 11.97
C GLU A 101 -7.11 5.81 11.30
N SER A 102 -8.15 5.14 11.81
CA SER A 102 -9.43 5.11 11.10
C SER A 102 -10.09 6.49 10.96
N SER A 103 -10.46 6.85 9.72
CA SER A 103 -11.84 7.29 9.41
C SER A 103 -12.25 7.07 7.95
N GLU A 104 -11.34 6.85 6.99
CA GLU A 104 -11.71 6.48 5.61
C GLU A 104 -10.74 5.44 4.99
N GLN A 105 -11.27 4.26 4.68
CA GLN A 105 -10.92 3.37 3.54
C GLN A 105 -9.52 2.76 3.37
N LEU A 106 -8.51 3.08 4.18
CA LEU A 106 -7.19 2.46 4.01
C LEU A 106 -7.18 0.99 4.47
N LEU A 107 -6.88 0.11 3.53
CA LEU A 107 -6.80 -1.33 3.76
C LEU A 107 -5.45 -1.75 4.36
N PHE A 108 -4.43 -0.90 4.24
CA PHE A 108 -3.05 -1.17 4.68
C PHE A 108 -2.37 0.12 5.20
N PRO A 109 -1.28 -0.01 5.98
CA PRO A 109 -0.45 1.12 6.38
C PRO A 109 0.16 1.89 5.20
N GLU A 110 0.06 3.23 5.23
CA GLU A 110 0.67 4.10 4.20
C GLU A 110 1.89 4.88 4.72
N ASN A 111 1.82 5.36 5.97
CA ASN A 111 2.92 6.11 6.57
C ASN A 111 4.03 5.15 6.98
N GLN A 112 5.25 5.46 6.59
CA GLN A 112 6.42 4.63 6.88
C GLN A 112 7.63 5.47 7.29
N ILE A 113 8.58 4.86 7.98
CA ILE A 113 9.89 5.46 8.20
C ILE A 113 10.91 4.35 7.96
N SER A 114 11.90 4.61 7.13
CA SER A 114 13.00 3.67 6.89
C SER A 114 14.29 4.12 7.57
N GLU A 115 15.03 3.18 8.15
CA GLU A 115 16.34 3.40 8.76
C GLU A 115 17.40 2.48 8.14
N GLY A 116 18.62 2.99 8.02
CA GLY A 116 19.79 2.20 7.64
C GLY A 116 20.34 1.37 8.80
N SER A 117 21.38 0.58 8.53
CA SER A 117 21.97 -0.35 9.49
C SER A 117 22.55 0.31 10.75
N ALA A 118 22.87 1.61 10.71
CA ALA A 118 23.33 2.37 11.88
C ALA A 118 22.21 3.17 12.57
N GLY A 119 20.95 2.97 12.17
CA GLY A 119 19.76 3.63 12.72
C GLY A 119 19.58 5.07 12.22
N GLU A 120 20.27 5.45 11.14
CA GLU A 120 20.09 6.73 10.47
C GLU A 120 18.86 6.70 9.55
N ASP A 121 18.13 7.81 9.48
CA ASP A 121 17.00 7.96 8.55
C ASP A 121 17.48 7.83 7.10
N ILE A 122 16.79 6.99 6.32
CA ILE A 122 17.00 6.83 4.88
C ILE A 122 15.69 7.12 4.12
N PRO A 123 15.74 7.32 2.79
CA PRO A 123 14.52 7.42 2.01
C PRO A 123 13.63 6.18 2.16
N ASP A 124 12.34 6.42 2.35
CA ASP A 124 11.34 5.38 2.53
C ASP A 124 11.31 4.38 1.35
N LEU A 125 11.44 3.10 1.68
CA LEU A 125 11.63 2.03 0.70
C LEU A 125 10.36 1.68 -0.08
N TYR A 126 9.18 1.89 0.51
CA TYR A 126 7.88 1.46 -0.01
C TYR A 126 6.99 2.64 -0.42
N ASN A 127 7.59 3.77 -0.81
CA ASN A 127 6.85 5.00 -1.14
C ASN A 127 5.90 4.87 -2.34
N ASN A 128 6.18 3.94 -3.26
CA ASN A 128 5.40 3.77 -4.49
C ASN A 128 4.74 2.39 -4.60
N TYR A 129 5.04 1.48 -3.68
CA TYR A 129 4.62 0.08 -3.75
C TYR A 129 4.47 -0.46 -2.34
N LEU A 130 3.44 -1.26 -2.09
CA LEU A 130 3.32 -1.97 -0.82
C LEU A 130 4.37 -3.09 -0.72
N PRO A 131 4.81 -3.44 0.51
CA PRO A 131 5.59 -4.64 0.74
C PRO A 131 4.93 -5.89 0.14
N PRO A 132 5.70 -6.83 -0.44
CA PRO A 132 5.16 -8.09 -0.97
C PRO A 132 4.34 -8.91 0.03
N LEU A 133 4.55 -8.70 1.33
CA LEU A 133 3.71 -9.24 2.40
C LEU A 133 2.21 -9.05 2.16
N PHE A 134 1.81 -7.95 1.52
CA PHE A 134 0.41 -7.61 1.30
C PHE A 134 -0.18 -8.21 0.02
N ASP A 135 0.62 -8.83 -0.83
CA ASP A 135 0.20 -9.26 -2.17
C ASP A 135 -0.96 -10.27 -2.14
N SER A 136 -0.85 -11.30 -1.30
CA SER A 136 -1.86 -12.35 -1.20
C SER A 136 -3.17 -11.86 -0.61
N CYS A 137 -3.12 -10.97 0.40
CA CYS A 137 -4.32 -10.39 0.98
C CYS A 137 -4.96 -9.33 0.07
N LEU A 138 -4.16 -8.60 -0.71
CA LEU A 138 -4.65 -7.72 -1.78
C LEU A 138 -5.42 -8.52 -2.84
N LEU A 139 -4.88 -9.66 -3.26
CA LEU A 139 -5.53 -10.50 -4.27
C LEU A 139 -6.87 -11.03 -3.76
N GLU A 140 -6.92 -11.50 -2.51
CA GLU A 140 -8.16 -11.96 -1.86
C GLU A 140 -9.21 -10.86 -1.74
N GLN A 141 -8.81 -9.63 -1.38
CA GLN A 141 -9.72 -8.49 -1.33
C GLN A 141 -10.27 -8.12 -2.73
N GLN A 142 -9.44 -8.21 -3.77
CA GLN A 142 -9.89 -8.01 -5.14
C GLN A 142 -10.86 -9.11 -5.59
N ALA A 143 -10.59 -10.35 -5.21
CA ALA A 143 -11.47 -11.50 -5.46
C ALA A 143 -12.85 -11.29 -4.83
N ALA A 144 -12.92 -10.78 -3.60
CA ALA A 144 -14.18 -10.47 -2.92
C ALA A 144 -15.05 -9.41 -3.63
N LEU A 145 -14.45 -8.59 -4.50
CA LEU A 145 -15.14 -7.56 -5.28
C LEU A 145 -15.36 -7.97 -6.75
N ALA A 146 -14.93 -9.16 -7.15
CA ALA A 146 -14.93 -9.60 -8.53
C ALA A 146 -16.25 -10.27 -8.95
N ASP A 147 -16.65 -10.03 -10.20
CA ASP A 147 -17.78 -10.73 -10.83
C ASP A 147 -17.39 -12.11 -11.38
N ASP A 148 -16.09 -12.34 -11.66
CA ASP A 148 -15.54 -13.61 -12.17
C ASP A 148 -14.19 -13.93 -11.53
N LEU A 149 -14.18 -14.92 -10.64
CA LEU A 149 -12.98 -15.41 -9.95
C LEU A 149 -12.04 -16.23 -10.85
N ASN A 150 -12.47 -16.60 -12.07
CA ASN A 150 -11.62 -17.36 -13.01
C ASN A 150 -10.82 -16.46 -13.95
N ALA A 151 -10.83 -15.14 -13.74
CA ALA A 151 -10.04 -14.22 -14.53
C ALA A 151 -8.53 -14.46 -14.31
N GLU A 152 -7.73 -14.33 -15.38
CA GLU A 152 -6.28 -14.54 -15.37
C GLU A 152 -5.56 -13.75 -14.26
N LEU A 153 -6.07 -12.55 -13.92
CA LEU A 153 -5.48 -11.72 -12.86
C LEU A 153 -5.54 -12.36 -11.47
N PHE A 154 -6.45 -13.33 -11.24
CA PHE A 154 -6.58 -14.09 -9.99
C PHE A 154 -5.84 -15.41 -10.01
N GLU A 155 -5.12 -15.75 -11.10
CA GLU A 155 -4.30 -16.95 -11.14
C GLU A 155 -3.19 -16.86 -10.09
N HIS A 156 -3.15 -17.87 -9.24
CA HIS A 156 -2.17 -18.02 -8.20
C HIS A 156 -1.94 -19.50 -7.88
N THR A 157 -0.84 -19.80 -7.19
CA THR A 157 -0.55 -21.14 -6.67
C THR A 157 0.21 -21.05 -5.37
N VAL A 158 -0.07 -21.99 -4.44
CA VAL A 158 0.72 -22.17 -3.22
C VAL A 158 1.38 -23.55 -3.22
N GLU A 159 2.67 -23.57 -2.94
CA GLU A 159 3.45 -24.78 -2.72
C GLU A 159 4.03 -24.75 -1.29
N GLN A 160 3.72 -25.75 -0.47
CA GLN A 160 4.39 -25.92 0.82
C GLN A 160 5.76 -26.57 0.58
N ILE A 161 6.84 -25.85 0.88
CA ILE A 161 8.22 -26.26 0.59
C ILE A 161 8.99 -26.67 1.86
N GLY A 162 8.44 -26.38 3.03
CA GLY A 162 8.96 -26.78 4.34
C GLY A 162 7.84 -26.77 5.38
N PRO A 163 8.11 -27.19 6.63
CA PRO A 163 7.08 -27.29 7.67
C PRO A 163 6.33 -26.00 7.96
N TYR A 164 6.97 -24.86 7.68
CA TYR A 164 6.46 -23.51 7.93
C TYR A 164 6.75 -22.58 6.74
N GLU A 165 7.10 -23.15 5.59
CA GLU A 165 7.62 -22.41 4.44
C GLU A 165 6.73 -22.66 3.22
N TYR A 166 6.31 -21.55 2.60
CA TYR A 166 5.37 -21.52 1.50
C TYR A 166 6.00 -20.76 0.32
N ALA A 167 5.80 -21.26 -0.90
CA ALA A 167 6.05 -20.54 -2.12
C ALA A 167 4.71 -20.11 -2.72
N TRP A 168 4.44 -18.82 -2.71
CA TRP A 168 3.27 -18.22 -3.33
C TRP A 168 3.65 -17.65 -4.69
N SER A 169 2.86 -17.95 -5.72
CA SER A 169 3.05 -17.39 -7.06
C SER A 169 1.77 -16.70 -7.51
N GLN A 170 1.88 -15.47 -8.03
CA GLN A 170 0.75 -14.69 -8.56
C GLN A 170 1.20 -13.78 -9.71
N HIS A 171 0.25 -13.18 -10.43
CA HIS A 171 0.54 -12.08 -11.35
C HIS A 171 0.88 -10.79 -10.59
N GLN A 172 2.13 -10.34 -10.65
CA GLN A 172 2.58 -9.05 -10.09
C GLN A 172 2.46 -7.90 -11.12
N GLY A 173 1.35 -7.87 -11.85
CA GLY A 173 1.14 -6.95 -12.98
C GLY A 173 1.83 -7.36 -14.29
N GLY A 174 2.41 -8.56 -14.34
CA GLY A 174 3.04 -9.17 -15.51
C GLY A 174 2.24 -10.33 -16.12
N ALA A 175 2.68 -10.82 -17.28
CA ALA A 175 2.06 -11.95 -17.98
C ALA A 175 2.43 -13.32 -17.41
N ASN A 176 3.39 -13.39 -16.48
CA ASN A 176 3.82 -14.63 -15.85
C ASN A 176 3.59 -14.54 -14.34
N LEU A 177 3.37 -15.70 -13.72
CA LEU A 177 3.37 -15.81 -12.27
C LEU A 177 4.79 -15.55 -11.74
N GLU A 178 4.89 -14.60 -10.82
CA GLU A 178 6.11 -14.33 -10.05
C GLU A 178 6.00 -15.04 -8.70
N LYS A 179 7.09 -15.70 -8.29
CA LYS A 179 7.16 -16.50 -7.08
C LYS A 179 7.83 -15.71 -5.95
N MET A 180 7.23 -15.78 -4.77
CA MET A 180 7.74 -15.27 -3.51
C MET A 180 7.70 -16.39 -2.46
N TYR A 181 8.70 -16.41 -1.59
CA TYR A 181 8.83 -17.38 -0.52
C TYR A 181 8.48 -16.74 0.81
N TYR A 182 7.73 -17.45 1.64
CA TYR A 182 7.21 -16.98 2.92
C TYR A 182 7.51 -17.98 4.01
N THR A 183 7.80 -17.48 5.21
CA THR A 183 7.81 -18.28 6.44
C THR A 183 6.62 -17.85 7.30
N VAL A 184 5.85 -18.83 7.77
CA VAL A 184 4.71 -18.61 8.67
C VAL A 184 5.06 -19.13 10.06
N THR A 185 4.90 -18.30 11.09
CA THR A 185 5.14 -18.68 12.48
C THR A 185 3.97 -18.21 13.32
N ASP A 186 3.44 -19.09 14.16
CA ASP A 186 2.28 -18.80 15.02
C ASP A 186 1.05 -18.24 14.26
N GLY A 187 0.86 -18.71 13.01
CA GLY A 187 -0.28 -18.32 12.17
C GLY A 187 -0.12 -16.98 11.45
N ILE A 188 1.04 -16.32 11.54
CA ILE A 188 1.33 -15.07 10.82
C ILE A 188 2.60 -15.19 9.98
N ILE A 189 2.74 -14.37 8.94
CA ILE A 189 3.95 -14.30 8.14
C ILE A 189 5.05 -13.63 8.98
N SER A 190 6.15 -14.35 9.18
CA SER A 190 7.33 -13.91 9.93
C SER A 190 8.52 -13.58 9.04
N ARG A 191 8.50 -13.99 7.77
CA ARG A 191 9.52 -13.66 6.77
C ARG A 191 8.97 -13.76 5.35
N TYR A 192 9.49 -12.96 4.43
CA TYR A 192 9.33 -13.16 2.99
C TYR A 192 10.63 -12.92 2.22
N SER A 193 10.78 -13.53 1.03
CA SER A 193 11.95 -13.35 0.15
C SER A 193 11.63 -13.67 -1.32
N LYS A 194 12.37 -13.07 -2.25
CA LYS A 194 12.37 -13.46 -3.67
C LYS A 194 13.14 -14.75 -3.92
N ASP A 195 14.09 -15.06 -3.06
CA ASP A 195 14.95 -16.23 -3.16
C ASP A 195 14.70 -17.18 -1.99
N ASN A 196 14.65 -18.47 -2.28
CA ASN A 196 14.49 -19.52 -1.27
C ASN A 196 15.80 -19.84 -0.54
N GLU A 197 16.55 -18.79 -0.20
CA GLU A 197 17.87 -18.90 0.40
C GLU A 197 17.92 -18.06 1.67
N TRP A 198 18.47 -18.64 2.72
CA TRP A 198 18.82 -17.91 3.95
C TRP A 198 20.28 -17.45 3.85
N PRO A 199 20.64 -16.23 4.29
CA PRO A 199 19.84 -15.27 5.07
C PRO A 199 19.02 -14.26 4.26
N ILE A 200 18.99 -14.37 2.93
CA ILE A 200 18.38 -13.37 2.04
C ILE A 200 16.89 -13.23 2.29
N GLY A 201 16.42 -12.04 2.66
CA GLY A 201 14.98 -11.80 2.79
C GLY A 201 14.65 -10.64 3.72
N THR A 202 13.36 -10.53 4.02
CA THR A 202 12.81 -9.55 4.95
C THR A 202 12.11 -10.29 6.10
N GLU A 203 12.58 -10.09 7.32
CA GLU A 203 11.87 -10.50 8.52
C GLU A 203 10.72 -9.54 8.80
N VAL A 204 9.62 -10.10 9.31
CA VAL A 204 8.36 -9.42 9.56
C VAL A 204 8.08 -9.49 11.06
N MET A 205 7.82 -8.33 11.66
CA MET A 205 7.41 -8.22 13.05
C MET A 205 6.23 -7.27 13.19
N PHE A 206 5.34 -7.61 14.12
CA PHE A 206 4.24 -6.76 14.54
C PHE A 206 4.47 -6.36 15.99
N MET A 207 4.36 -5.07 16.28
CA MET A 207 4.59 -4.55 17.62
C MET A 207 3.61 -3.44 17.98
N GLU A 208 3.43 -3.22 19.29
CA GLU A 208 2.61 -2.13 19.81
C GLU A 208 3.15 -0.78 19.32
N PHE A 209 2.26 0.01 18.69
CA PHE A 209 2.59 1.36 18.27
C PHE A 209 2.56 2.31 19.46
N SER A 210 3.72 2.54 20.06
CA SER A 210 3.84 3.37 21.26
C SER A 210 5.24 3.95 21.44
N GLY A 211 5.37 4.89 22.38
CA GLY A 211 6.65 5.35 22.91
C GLY A 211 7.53 5.99 21.84
N ASP A 212 8.77 5.49 21.71
CA ASP A 212 9.75 6.06 20.77
C ASP A 212 9.29 5.96 19.31
N LEU A 213 8.61 4.88 18.94
CA LEU A 213 8.14 4.69 17.57
C LEU A 213 7.03 5.68 17.21
N GLU A 214 6.05 5.83 18.10
CA GLU A 214 4.99 6.84 17.95
C GLU A 214 5.58 8.25 17.83
N ASN A 215 6.55 8.59 18.68
CA ASN A 215 7.24 9.88 18.63
C ASN A 215 7.98 10.12 17.31
N LYS A 216 8.59 9.07 16.71
CA LYS A 216 9.22 9.18 15.39
C LYS A 216 8.21 9.54 14.30
N PHE A 217 7.05 8.88 14.30
CA PHE A 217 5.98 9.20 13.34
C PHE A 217 5.39 10.59 13.54
N ILE A 218 5.20 11.04 14.78
CA ILE A 218 4.78 12.42 15.07
C ILE A 218 5.83 13.43 14.55
N ALA A 219 7.12 13.13 14.69
CA ALA A 219 8.18 14.00 14.19
C ALA A 219 8.22 14.06 12.66
N ALA A 220 7.98 12.94 11.98
CA ALA A 220 8.03 12.84 10.52
C ALA A 220 6.76 13.42 9.83
N TYR A 221 5.58 13.13 10.37
CA TYR A 221 4.29 13.40 9.72
C TYR A 221 3.39 14.39 10.46
N GLY A 222 3.73 14.74 11.70
CA GLY A 222 2.83 15.48 12.58
C GLY A 222 1.73 14.61 13.21
N ASN A 223 0.79 15.27 13.88
CA ASN A 223 -0.42 14.64 14.42
C ASN A 223 -1.52 14.55 13.36
#